data_AF-A0A2D6AWG4-F1
#
_entry.id   AF-A0A2D6AWG4-F1
#
_cell.length_a   1.000
_cell.length_b   1.000
_cell.length_c   1.000
_cell.angle_alpha   90.00
_cell.angle_beta   90.00
_cell.angle_gamma   90.00
#
_symmetry.space_group_name_H-M   'P 1'
#
loop_
_entity.id
_entity.type
_entity.pdbx_description
1 polymer ?
#
loop_
_entity_poly.entity_id
_entity_poly.type
_entity_poly.pdbx_seq_one_letter_code
_entity_poly.pdbx_strand_id
1 'polypeptide(L)'
;MTSSKKPTKRLKTMITTSVTPTYLGAYTNTMSGFASQSKDFILESTGSTPFIRYNRAQKKLVLNGKSTGENVADLYKPVITMLKQDTVASKTVTVDIQLSDINTKTTGVLFDLFKYLGLKKLTGGNVEVIWRVDATNADMIDTGLNFSDLYDLDAKIIMK
;
A
#
# COMPACT_ATOMS: atom_id res chain seq x y z
N MET A 1 54.63 -35.53 -15.05
CA MET A 1 55.83 -35.96 -14.27
C MET A 1 56.08 -34.83 -13.28
N THR A 2 55.97 -34.97 -11.95
CA THR A 2 56.46 -35.97 -10.98
C THR A 2 55.55 -35.95 -9.72
N SER A 3 54.79 -37.02 -9.44
CA SER A 3 54.88 -37.94 -8.28
C SER A 3 55.58 -37.49 -6.99
N SER A 4 54.86 -37.56 -5.84
CA SER A 4 55.32 -38.15 -4.56
C SER A 4 54.13 -38.24 -3.57
N LYS A 5 53.44 -39.38 -3.47
CA LYS A 5 53.55 -40.47 -2.46
C LYS A 5 53.24 -40.09 -0.98
N LYS A 6 52.14 -40.67 -0.48
CA LYS A 6 51.76 -40.86 0.94
C LYS A 6 52.84 -41.62 1.74
N PRO A 7 52.75 -41.59 3.08
CA PRO A 7 52.39 -42.85 3.76
C PRO A 7 51.44 -42.73 4.96
N THR A 8 50.85 -43.89 5.25
CA THR A 8 49.87 -44.30 6.27
C THR A 8 50.52 -44.85 7.54
N LYS A 9 49.80 -44.81 8.69
CA LYS A 9 49.66 -45.88 9.74
C LYS A 9 48.69 -45.38 10.85
N ARG A 10 47.49 -45.95 11.07
CA ARG A 10 47.10 -47.20 11.79
C ARG A 10 47.49 -47.15 13.29
N LEU A 11 46.66 -47.48 14.31
CA LEU A 11 45.46 -48.32 14.46
C LEU A 11 44.89 -48.21 15.91
N LYS A 12 43.62 -48.64 16.09
CA LYS A 12 43.05 -49.39 17.24
C LYS A 12 42.78 -48.63 18.57
N THR A 13 41.73 -48.84 19.36
CA THR A 13 40.49 -49.68 19.45
C THR A 13 39.64 -49.00 20.55
N MET A 14 38.30 -49.00 20.56
CA MET A 14 37.48 -49.91 21.39
C MET A 14 36.01 -49.52 21.21
N ILE A 15 35.19 -50.55 21.06
CA ILE A 15 33.73 -50.57 20.94
C ILE A 15 33.15 -50.48 22.36
N THR A 16 32.00 -49.80 22.56
CA THR A 16 30.89 -50.25 23.46
C THR A 16 29.66 -49.33 23.30
N THR A 17 28.62 -49.91 22.71
CA THR A 17 27.15 -49.70 22.83
C THR A 17 26.57 -48.52 23.62
N SER A 18 25.58 -47.83 23.04
CA SER A 18 24.15 -48.07 23.38
C SER A 18 23.18 -47.17 22.57
N VAL A 19 22.24 -47.85 21.91
CA VAL A 19 20.83 -47.56 21.61
C VAL A 19 20.34 -46.10 21.45
N THR A 20 19.71 -45.82 20.31
CA THR A 20 18.78 -44.70 20.08
C THR A 20 17.44 -44.92 20.83
N PRO A 21 16.77 -43.82 21.23
CA PRO A 21 15.50 -43.56 20.57
C PRO A 21 15.30 -42.08 20.17
N THR A 22 14.65 -41.97 19.02
CA THR A 22 13.99 -40.84 18.36
C THR A 22 13.58 -39.65 19.24
N TYR A 23 14.00 -38.45 18.86
CA TYR A 23 13.24 -37.22 19.10
C TYR A 23 13.04 -36.49 17.78
N LEU A 24 11.84 -36.62 17.21
CA LEU A 24 11.33 -35.73 16.17
C LEU A 24 11.04 -34.38 16.85
N GLY A 25 11.98 -33.44 16.76
CA GLY A 25 11.78 -32.03 17.09
C GLY A 25 12.07 -31.20 15.85
N ALA A 26 11.02 -30.65 15.24
CA ALA A 26 11.06 -29.98 13.95
C ALA A 26 12.07 -28.82 13.89
N TYR A 27 12.78 -28.75 12.77
CA TYR A 27 13.62 -27.63 12.41
C TYR A 27 12.79 -26.39 12.06
N THR A 28 13.45 -25.25 12.28
CA THR A 28 13.10 -23.90 11.82
C THR A 28 11.85 -23.28 12.43
N ASN A 29 12.05 -22.27 13.28
CA ASN A 29 11.22 -21.09 13.15
C ASN A 29 12.08 -19.82 13.13
N THR A 30 12.44 -19.49 11.89
CA THR A 30 12.22 -18.19 11.26
C THR A 30 12.66 -16.94 12.03
N MET A 31 13.67 -16.29 11.46
CA MET A 31 13.83 -14.83 11.49
C MET A 31 12.48 -14.17 11.13
N SER A 32 11.67 -13.83 12.14
CA SER A 32 10.64 -12.80 11.95
C SER A 32 11.37 -11.46 12.04
N GLY A 33 11.78 -10.95 10.87
CA GLY A 33 12.34 -9.62 10.74
C GLY A 33 11.44 -8.59 11.43
N PHE A 34 12.07 -7.63 12.09
CA PHE A 34 11.42 -6.40 12.54
C PHE A 34 10.83 -5.71 11.31
N ALA A 35 9.56 -6.00 11.00
CA ALA A 35 8.80 -5.17 10.10
C ALA A 35 8.71 -3.79 10.76
N SER A 36 9.43 -2.82 10.21
CA SER A 36 9.34 -1.41 10.58
C SER A 36 7.88 -0.99 10.48
N GLN A 37 7.19 -0.88 11.62
CA GLN A 37 5.80 -0.43 11.66
C GLN A 37 5.76 1.06 11.34
N SER A 38 5.63 1.42 10.07
CA SER A 38 5.27 2.78 9.69
C SER A 38 3.81 3.02 10.06
N LYS A 39 3.58 3.81 11.12
CA LYS A 39 2.25 4.17 11.62
C LYS A 39 1.40 4.81 10.51
N ASP A 40 0.11 4.47 10.48
CA ASP A 40 -0.89 5.12 9.61
C ASP A 40 -0.98 6.62 9.90
N PHE A 41 -1.23 7.42 8.86
CA PHE A 41 -1.66 8.80 9.01
C PHE A 41 -3.19 8.84 9.09
N ILE A 42 -3.75 9.53 10.09
CA ILE A 42 -5.20 9.63 10.31
C ILE A 42 -5.55 11.09 10.64
N LEU A 43 -6.60 11.61 10.01
CA LEU A 43 -7.30 12.82 10.37
C LEU A 43 -8.80 12.53 10.46
N GLU A 44 -9.40 12.96 11.57
CA GLU A 44 -10.84 12.82 11.78
C GLU A 44 -11.64 13.80 10.91
N SER A 45 -12.83 13.37 10.48
CA SER A 45 -13.76 14.25 9.76
C SER A 45 -14.33 15.33 10.67
N THR A 46 -14.67 16.47 10.06
CA THR A 46 -15.53 17.49 10.67
C THR A 46 -16.80 17.67 9.81
N GLY A 47 -17.60 18.71 10.10
CA GLY A 47 -18.75 19.04 9.25
C GLY A 47 -18.37 19.50 7.83
N SER A 48 -17.13 19.93 7.60
CA SER A 48 -16.67 20.48 6.31
C SER A 48 -15.33 19.91 5.82
N THR A 49 -14.65 19.10 6.62
CA THR A 49 -13.41 18.41 6.23
C THR A 49 -13.61 16.89 6.29
N PRO A 50 -13.01 16.14 5.36
CA PRO A 50 -13.23 14.71 5.30
C PRO A 50 -12.37 14.00 6.33
N PHE A 51 -12.79 12.79 6.68
CA PHE A 51 -11.92 11.80 7.27
C PHE A 51 -10.85 11.42 6.25
N ILE A 52 -9.59 11.37 6.69
CA ILE A 52 -8.45 10.98 5.87
C ILE A 52 -7.69 9.90 6.61
N ARG A 53 -7.48 8.75 5.96
CA ARG A 53 -6.54 7.74 6.44
C ARG A 53 -5.60 7.32 5.34
N TYR A 54 -4.32 7.32 5.61
CA TYR A 54 -3.32 6.73 4.73
C TYR A 54 -2.56 5.61 5.46
N ASN A 55 -2.78 4.40 4.98
CA ASN A 55 -2.08 3.22 5.43
C ASN A 55 -0.80 3.04 4.62
N ARG A 56 0.35 3.31 5.26
CA ARG A 56 1.65 3.29 4.60
C ARG A 56 2.09 1.89 4.23
N ALA A 57 1.69 0.86 4.97
CA ALA A 57 2.04 -0.52 4.66
C ALA A 57 1.28 -1.01 3.41
N GLN A 58 0.00 -0.67 3.29
CA GLN A 58 -0.87 -1.08 2.19
C GLN A 58 -0.85 -0.12 0.99
N LYS A 59 -0.20 1.04 1.11
CA LYS A 59 -0.26 2.14 0.13
C LYS A 59 -1.71 2.52 -0.21
N LYS A 60 -2.57 2.54 0.83
CA LYS A 60 -4.01 2.78 0.70
C LYS A 60 -4.41 4.11 1.32
N LEU A 61 -4.92 5.03 0.49
CA LEU A 61 -5.55 6.27 0.92
C LEU A 61 -7.07 6.09 0.97
N VAL A 62 -7.69 6.52 2.06
CA VAL A 62 -9.14 6.52 2.28
C VAL A 62 -9.59 7.94 2.58
N LEU A 63 -10.58 8.43 1.83
CA LEU A 63 -11.21 9.73 2.00
C LEU A 63 -12.72 9.53 2.23
N ASN A 64 -13.30 10.13 3.27
CA ASN A 64 -14.74 9.98 3.56
C ASN A 64 -15.35 11.27 4.13
N GLY A 65 -16.54 11.66 3.65
CA GLY A 65 -17.33 12.77 4.21
C GLY A 65 -17.43 13.97 3.28
N LYS A 66 -17.47 15.18 3.84
CA LYS A 66 -17.51 16.43 3.06
C LYS A 66 -16.12 17.03 2.95
N SER A 67 -15.82 17.65 1.81
CA SER A 67 -14.57 18.38 1.61
C SER A 67 -14.85 19.76 1.02
N THR A 68 -15.43 20.60 1.87
CA THR A 68 -15.91 21.95 1.52
C THR A 68 -15.27 23.05 2.38
N GLY A 69 -14.39 22.69 3.32
CA GLY A 69 -13.66 23.63 4.17
C GLY A 69 -12.77 24.60 3.38
N GLU A 70 -12.40 25.72 4.01
CA GLU A 70 -11.65 26.79 3.36
C GLU A 70 -10.19 26.42 3.06
N ASN A 71 -9.58 25.63 3.94
CA ASN A 71 -8.15 25.26 3.91
C ASN A 71 -7.90 23.81 3.46
N VAL A 72 -8.82 23.25 2.66
CA VAL A 72 -8.73 21.86 2.18
C VAL A 72 -7.41 21.57 1.45
N ALA A 73 -6.86 22.52 0.68
CA ALA A 73 -5.59 22.32 -0.03
C ALA A 73 -4.42 21.99 0.93
N ASP A 74 -4.29 22.75 2.02
CA ASP A 74 -3.26 22.51 3.03
C ASP A 74 -3.53 21.24 3.84
N LEU A 75 -4.81 20.92 4.08
CA LEU A 75 -5.23 19.70 4.77
C LEU A 75 -4.80 18.42 4.04
N TYR A 76 -4.88 18.40 2.70
CA TYR A 76 -4.48 17.23 1.89
C TYR A 76 -2.98 17.15 1.60
N LYS A 77 -2.26 18.27 1.63
CA LYS A 77 -0.83 18.33 1.30
C LYS A 77 0.01 17.25 2.00
N PRO A 78 -0.02 17.07 3.33
CA PRO A 78 0.83 16.07 3.98
C PRO A 78 0.54 14.65 3.48
N VAL A 79 -0.74 14.27 3.36
CA VAL A 79 -1.11 12.91 2.98
C VAL A 79 -0.79 12.58 1.53
N ILE A 80 -0.98 13.56 0.62
CA ILE A 80 -0.65 13.38 -0.80
C ILE A 80 0.87 13.31 -0.99
N THR A 81 1.63 14.13 -0.26
CA THR A 81 3.10 14.04 -0.28
C THR A 81 3.57 12.68 0.20
N MET A 82 3.04 12.17 1.33
CA MET A 82 3.38 10.85 1.84
C MET A 82 3.03 9.74 0.85
N LEU A 83 1.83 9.76 0.26
CA LEU A 83 1.42 8.82 -0.77
C LEU A 83 2.44 8.82 -1.92
N LYS A 84 2.68 9.98 -2.54
CA LYS A 84 3.57 10.12 -3.70
C LYS A 84 4.98 9.59 -3.42
N GLN A 85 5.55 9.92 -2.25
CA GLN A 85 6.88 9.46 -1.83
C GLN A 85 6.91 7.94 -1.65
N ASP A 86 5.92 7.41 -0.93
CA ASP A 86 5.83 5.99 -0.63
C ASP A 86 5.54 5.12 -1.88
N THR A 87 4.95 5.72 -2.92
CA THR A 87 4.59 5.02 -4.16
C THR A 87 5.55 5.28 -5.31
N VAL A 88 6.70 5.94 -5.09
CA VAL A 88 7.75 6.08 -6.13
C VAL A 88 8.23 4.70 -6.58
N ALA A 89 8.74 3.89 -5.63
CA ALA A 89 9.28 2.56 -5.90
C ALA A 89 8.22 1.44 -5.79
N SER A 90 7.07 1.71 -5.16
CA SER A 90 5.98 0.74 -5.09
C SER A 90 5.32 0.57 -6.45
N LYS A 91 4.92 -0.65 -6.80
CA LYS A 91 4.05 -0.89 -7.94
C LYS A 91 2.58 -0.67 -7.59
N THR A 92 2.19 -0.76 -6.33
CA THR A 92 0.77 -0.72 -5.93
C THR A 92 0.41 0.59 -5.24
N VAL A 93 -0.77 1.10 -5.56
CA VAL A 93 -1.44 2.19 -4.85
C VAL A 93 -2.95 2.01 -4.94
N THR A 94 -3.65 2.18 -3.81
CA THR A 94 -5.11 2.13 -3.76
C THR A 94 -5.65 3.45 -3.20
N VAL A 95 -6.63 4.04 -3.86
CA VAL A 95 -7.33 5.24 -3.41
C VAL A 95 -8.83 4.93 -3.32
N ASP A 96 -9.40 5.04 -2.12
CA ASP A 96 -10.80 4.74 -1.79
C ASP A 96 -11.49 6.05 -1.36
N ILE A 97 -12.41 6.54 -2.17
CA ILE A 97 -13.02 7.87 -2.03
C ILE A 97 -14.52 7.70 -1.80
N GLN A 98 -15.03 8.29 -0.73
CA GLN A 98 -16.46 8.41 -0.43
C GLN A 98 -16.76 9.86 0.00
N LEU A 99 -16.73 10.79 -0.94
CA LEU A 99 -17.05 12.19 -0.67
C LEU A 99 -18.50 12.48 -1.05
N SER A 100 -19.22 13.21 -0.20
CA SER A 100 -20.63 13.59 -0.46
C SER A 100 -20.77 14.98 -1.07
N ASP A 101 -19.79 15.84 -0.86
CA ASP A 101 -19.80 17.23 -1.31
C ASP A 101 -18.35 17.76 -1.41
N ILE A 102 -18.04 18.46 -2.49
CA ILE A 102 -16.70 19.01 -2.78
C ILE A 102 -16.82 20.43 -3.34
N ASN A 103 -15.91 21.30 -2.96
CA ASN A 103 -15.77 22.62 -3.56
C ASN A 103 -14.66 22.65 -4.64
N THR A 104 -14.52 23.76 -5.35
CA THR A 104 -13.50 23.95 -6.40
C THR A 104 -12.07 23.69 -5.91
N LYS A 105 -11.75 24.05 -4.66
CA LYS A 105 -10.40 23.80 -4.09
C LYS A 105 -10.15 22.30 -3.94
N THR A 106 -11.13 21.55 -3.43
CA THR A 106 -11.04 20.09 -3.35
C THR A 106 -10.95 19.45 -4.73
N THR A 107 -11.73 19.92 -5.72
CA THR A 107 -11.63 19.43 -7.10
C THR A 107 -10.20 19.58 -7.65
N GLY A 108 -9.54 20.71 -7.39
CA GLY A 108 -8.13 20.91 -7.78
C GLY A 108 -7.17 19.93 -7.10
N VAL A 109 -7.37 19.64 -5.82
CA VAL A 109 -6.58 18.63 -5.10
C VAL A 109 -6.77 17.23 -5.70
N LEU A 110 -8.02 16.86 -6.00
CA LEU A 110 -8.33 15.58 -6.62
C LEU A 110 -7.76 15.50 -8.04
N PHE A 111 -7.82 16.57 -8.83
CA PHE A 111 -7.18 16.64 -10.14
C PHE A 111 -5.68 16.31 -10.07
N ASP A 112 -4.94 16.92 -9.14
CA ASP A 112 -3.52 16.65 -8.96
C ASP A 112 -3.21 15.22 -8.44
N LEU A 113 -4.13 14.65 -7.65
CA LEU A 113 -4.04 13.27 -7.20
C LEU A 113 -4.27 12.31 -8.37
N PHE A 114 -5.36 12.47 -9.12
CA PHE A 114 -5.71 11.59 -10.23
C PHE A 114 -4.70 11.70 -11.39
N LYS A 115 -4.17 12.89 -11.67
CA LYS A 115 -3.04 13.07 -12.59
C LYS A 115 -1.84 12.21 -12.20
N TYR A 116 -1.50 12.17 -10.91
CA TYR A 116 -0.42 11.34 -10.42
C TYR A 116 -0.72 9.84 -10.58
N LEU A 117 -1.95 9.41 -10.27
CA LEU A 117 -2.39 8.03 -10.44
C LEU A 117 -2.35 7.58 -11.91
N GLY A 118 -2.83 8.42 -12.84
CA GLY A 118 -2.77 8.14 -14.27
C GLY A 118 -1.33 7.95 -14.77
N LEU A 119 -0.41 8.83 -14.38
CA LEU A 119 1.02 8.67 -14.68
C LEU A 119 1.61 7.37 -14.09
N LYS A 120 1.14 6.98 -12.90
CA LYS A 120 1.58 5.73 -12.27
C LYS A 120 1.07 4.51 -13.03
N LYS A 121 -0.19 4.51 -13.50
CA LYS A 121 -0.73 3.45 -14.38
C LYS A 121 0.06 3.38 -15.69
N LEU A 122 0.29 4.52 -16.33
CA LEU A 122 1.04 4.61 -17.60
C LEU A 122 2.47 4.05 -17.51
N THR A 123 3.10 4.17 -16.33
CA THR A 123 4.45 3.64 -16.07
C THR A 123 4.46 2.19 -15.58
N GLY A 124 3.32 1.48 -15.66
CA GLY A 124 3.20 0.06 -15.31
C GLY A 124 2.90 -0.20 -13.83
N GLY A 125 2.46 0.82 -13.09
CA GLY A 125 1.96 0.66 -11.73
C GLY A 125 0.56 0.03 -11.71
N ASN A 126 0.31 -0.79 -10.70
CA ASN A 126 -1.01 -1.29 -10.34
C ASN A 126 -1.74 -0.23 -9.49
N VAL A 127 -2.66 0.48 -10.14
CA VAL A 127 -3.44 1.56 -9.54
C VAL A 127 -4.87 1.11 -9.38
N GLU A 128 -5.39 1.14 -8.16
CA GLU A 128 -6.80 0.89 -7.88
C GLU A 128 -7.47 2.17 -7.37
N VAL A 129 -8.52 2.60 -8.08
CA VAL A 129 -9.39 3.69 -7.64
C VAL A 129 -10.76 3.13 -7.34
N ILE A 130 -11.26 3.39 -6.14
CA ILE A 130 -12.60 3.02 -5.70
C ILE A 130 -13.35 4.32 -5.40
N TRP A 131 -14.43 4.57 -6.12
CA TRP A 131 -15.26 5.76 -5.96
C TRP A 131 -16.64 5.34 -5.45
N ARG A 132 -16.93 5.64 -4.19
CA ARG A 132 -18.19 5.31 -3.52
C ARG A 132 -19.06 6.54 -3.47
N VAL A 133 -20.30 6.40 -3.90
CA VAL A 133 -21.22 7.53 -4.02
C VAL A 133 -22.64 7.08 -3.73
N ASP A 134 -23.44 7.98 -3.19
CA ASP A 134 -24.88 7.76 -3.04
C ASP A 134 -25.54 7.75 -4.42
N ALA A 135 -26.42 6.79 -4.70
CA ALA A 135 -27.08 6.67 -6.01
C ALA A 135 -27.90 7.91 -6.40
N THR A 136 -28.31 8.73 -5.43
CA THR A 136 -29.08 9.96 -5.63
C THR A 136 -28.21 11.17 -5.95
N ASN A 137 -26.89 11.08 -5.76
CA ASN A 137 -25.95 12.19 -5.98
C ASN A 137 -25.33 12.12 -7.38
N ALA A 138 -26.11 12.54 -8.38
CA ALA A 138 -25.71 12.55 -9.79
C ALA A 138 -24.41 13.33 -10.05
N ASP A 139 -24.26 14.51 -9.44
CA ASP A 139 -23.08 15.36 -9.61
C ASP A 139 -21.79 14.65 -9.17
N MET A 140 -21.83 13.90 -8.07
CA MET A 140 -20.68 13.14 -7.58
C MET A 140 -20.44 11.85 -8.37
N ILE A 141 -21.46 11.26 -8.99
CA ILE A 141 -21.31 10.15 -9.94
C ILE A 141 -20.56 10.66 -11.18
N ASP A 142 -21.05 11.74 -11.78
CA ASP A 142 -20.46 12.35 -12.98
C ASP A 142 -19.03 12.81 -12.70
N THR A 143 -18.78 13.39 -11.52
CA THR A 143 -17.43 13.77 -11.09
C THR A 143 -16.48 12.56 -11.08
N GLY A 144 -16.91 11.43 -10.51
CA GLY A 144 -16.09 10.21 -10.46
C GLY A 144 -15.79 9.65 -11.85
N LEU A 145 -16.79 9.61 -12.72
CA LEU A 145 -16.65 9.19 -14.12
C LEU A 145 -15.71 10.12 -14.90
N ASN A 146 -15.92 11.43 -14.80
CA ASN A 146 -15.08 12.44 -15.46
C ASN A 146 -13.61 12.31 -15.07
N PHE A 147 -13.31 12.09 -13.79
CA PHE A 147 -11.93 11.86 -13.35
C PHE A 147 -11.36 10.55 -13.86
N SER A 148 -12.17 9.49 -13.94
CA SER A 148 -11.78 8.19 -14.50
C SER A 148 -11.38 8.33 -15.96
N ASP A 149 -12.25 8.97 -16.76
CA ASP A 149 -12.06 9.14 -18.20
C ASP A 149 -10.90 10.08 -18.51
N LEU A 150 -10.80 11.21 -17.80
CA LEU A 150 -9.78 12.23 -18.04
C LEU A 150 -8.35 11.70 -17.86
N TYR A 151 -8.15 10.73 -16.98
CA TYR A 151 -6.83 10.18 -16.64
C TYR A 151 -6.64 8.72 -17.07
N ASP A 152 -7.55 8.18 -17.88
CA ASP A 152 -7.54 6.79 -18.35
C ASP A 152 -7.35 5.82 -17.17
N LEU A 153 -8.15 5.99 -16.12
CA LEU A 153 -8.16 5.10 -14.95
C LEU A 153 -9.41 4.20 -15.01
N ASP A 154 -9.28 2.96 -14.56
CA ASP A 154 -10.41 2.03 -14.47
C ASP A 154 -11.06 2.13 -13.08
N ALA A 155 -11.62 3.30 -12.76
CA ALA A 155 -12.18 3.54 -11.43
C ALA A 155 -13.42 2.67 -11.19
N LYS A 156 -13.46 2.00 -10.05
CA LYS A 156 -14.61 1.22 -9.59
C LYS A 156 -15.64 2.15 -8.97
N ILE A 157 -16.67 2.52 -9.72
CA ILE A 157 -17.80 3.30 -9.20
C ILE A 157 -18.74 2.35 -8.44
N ILE A 158 -18.94 2.60 -7.16
CA ILE A 158 -19.79 1.80 -6.26
C ILE A 158 -20.90 2.71 -5.74
N MET A 159 -22.11 2.49 -6.22
CA MET A 159 -23.31 3.17 -5.76
C MET A 159 -23.79 2.51 -4.46
N LYS A 160 -24.18 3.33 -3.47
CA LYS A 160 -24.82 2.91 -2.22
C LYS A 160 -26.28 3.33 -2.19
#